data_AF-A0A7W4GF88-F1
#
_entry.id   AF-A0A7W4GF88-F1
#
_cell.length_a   1.000
_cell.length_b   1.000
_cell.length_c   1.000
_cell.angle_alpha   90.00
_cell.angle_beta   90.00
_cell.angle_gamma   90.00
#
_symmetry.space_group_name_H-M   'P 1'
#
loop_
_entity.id
_entity.type
_entity.pdbx_description
1 polymer ?
#
loop_
_entity_poly.entity_id
_entity_poly.type
_entity_poly.pdbx_seq_one_letter_code
_entity_poly.pdbx_strand_id
1 'polypeptide(L)'
;MLRYWQRSLLKLLSCSVACAPLLVCHFVNAGQVISTQPVTASQIQTTAVMIEDGLVNDDIRQAYFTPVASKQALVCSLSSLVRCIALLPSSLQQQTAFSVANIRRAVGRKSAMVLVAEHRTIAGVIIINPANNMAEQSGAIGFTTYQLRLANQMQLTLWHEIGHLYNIALQGSILPSSLTEYQHEWLADLYLLWRIGQHYQQLDLGWQQFHRRNLALINDSANLSHWSAPQLQVALNHYDAQQLKQFTRYEDFITAVYPLMPTWSTHDLGEFSSLIQRTFSAAQSLPKYMFWRQSDLIEVLSPTLERFMGKTESQRWLKNKFFIENNM
;
A
#
# COMPACT_ATOMS: atom_id res chain seq x y z
N MET A 1 -21.02 -19.73 14.07
CA MET A 1 -20.15 -18.55 13.87
C MET A 1 -19.76 -18.37 12.39
N LEU A 2 -20.70 -18.60 11.45
CA LEU A 2 -20.40 -18.90 10.03
C LEU A 2 -20.92 -17.85 9.02
N ARG A 3 -21.54 -16.74 9.48
CA ARG A 3 -22.18 -15.73 8.60
C ARG A 3 -21.53 -14.35 8.61
N TYR A 4 -20.52 -14.13 9.46
CA TYR A 4 -19.85 -12.82 9.58
C TYR A 4 -18.71 -12.67 8.55
N TRP A 5 -17.99 -13.75 8.26
CA TRP A 5 -16.81 -13.75 7.37
C TRP A 5 -17.13 -13.50 5.89
N GLN A 6 -18.26 -14.00 5.38
CA GLN A 6 -18.68 -13.67 4.02
C GLN A 6 -19.11 -12.20 3.87
N ARG A 7 -19.64 -11.55 4.91
CA ARG A 7 -20.09 -10.15 4.81
C ARG A 7 -18.96 -9.13 4.93
N SER A 8 -17.91 -9.41 5.70
CA SER A 8 -16.76 -8.48 5.77
C SER A 8 -15.89 -8.53 4.51
N LEU A 9 -15.68 -9.72 3.92
CA LEU A 9 -14.98 -9.84 2.63
C LEU A 9 -15.85 -9.43 1.42
N LEU A 10 -17.18 -9.54 1.47
CA LEU A 10 -18.06 -8.94 0.45
C LEU A 10 -18.28 -7.42 0.63
N LYS A 11 -18.05 -6.83 1.81
CA LYS A 11 -18.06 -5.37 1.96
C LYS A 11 -16.80 -4.70 1.40
N LEU A 12 -15.69 -5.43 1.29
CA LEU A 12 -14.53 -5.05 0.48
C LEU A 12 -14.83 -5.01 -1.05
N LEU A 13 -16.06 -5.32 -1.47
CA LEU A 13 -16.53 -5.33 -2.86
C LEU A 13 -17.62 -4.27 -3.17
N SER A 14 -17.97 -3.35 -2.28
CA SER A 14 -19.03 -2.37 -2.56
C SER A 14 -18.78 -0.99 -1.92
N CYS A 15 -17.90 -0.18 -2.51
CA CYS A 15 -17.92 1.28 -2.32
C CYS A 15 -17.09 1.97 -3.41
N SER A 16 -17.61 1.99 -4.65
CA SER A 16 -17.15 2.92 -5.70
C SER A 16 -18.28 3.16 -6.71
N VAL A 17 -19.39 3.74 -6.26
CA VAL A 17 -20.36 4.38 -7.16
C VAL A 17 -20.70 5.73 -6.56
N ALA A 18 -20.06 6.79 -7.07
CA ALA A 18 -20.52 8.16 -6.94
C ALA A 18 -20.07 8.97 -8.15
N CYS A 19 -21.05 9.24 -9.02
CA CYS A 19 -21.25 10.39 -9.89
C CYS A 19 -20.05 11.03 -10.62
N ALA A 20 -20.02 10.78 -11.94
CA ALA A 20 -19.40 11.68 -12.90
C ALA A 20 -20.21 12.99 -13.03
N PRO A 21 -19.57 14.17 -13.09
CA PRO A 21 -20.16 15.32 -13.76
C PRO A 21 -19.69 15.37 -15.22
N LEU A 22 -20.68 15.56 -16.10
CA LEU A 22 -20.52 15.93 -17.51
C LEU A 22 -19.60 17.15 -17.63
N LEU A 23 -18.53 17.04 -18.43
CA LEU A 23 -17.79 18.21 -18.90
C LEU A 23 -18.10 18.43 -20.38
N VAL A 24 -18.72 19.57 -20.65
CA VAL A 24 -19.00 20.14 -21.96
C VAL A 24 -17.69 20.60 -22.59
N CYS A 25 -17.40 20.13 -23.80
CA CYS A 25 -16.27 20.59 -24.61
C CYS A 25 -16.49 22.04 -25.08
N HIS A 26 -15.53 22.91 -24.81
CA HIS A 26 -15.26 24.05 -25.68
C HIS A 26 -13.77 24.14 -26.01
N PHE A 27 -13.49 23.95 -27.30
CA PHE A 27 -12.22 24.27 -27.94
C PHE A 27 -12.02 25.78 -27.97
N VAL A 28 -10.87 26.26 -27.49
CA VAL A 28 -10.25 27.48 -28.04
C VAL A 28 -8.76 27.24 -28.18
N ASN A 29 -8.32 27.42 -29.42
CA ASN A 29 -6.98 27.31 -29.94
C ASN A 29 -6.30 28.68 -29.76
N ALA A 30 -5.10 28.73 -29.16
CA ALA A 30 -4.22 29.89 -29.26
C ALA A 30 -2.78 29.42 -29.00
N GLY A 31 -2.00 29.35 -30.07
CA GLY A 31 -0.58 29.04 -29.98
C GLY A 31 0.21 30.21 -29.40
N GLN A 32 1.36 29.90 -28.82
CA GLN A 32 2.54 30.73 -28.96
C GLN A 32 3.81 29.91 -28.69
N VAL A 33 4.75 30.11 -29.59
CA VAL A 33 6.09 29.54 -29.66
C VAL A 33 6.95 30.16 -28.57
N ILE A 34 7.60 29.35 -27.73
CA ILE A 34 8.72 29.80 -26.90
C ILE A 34 9.87 28.78 -27.03
N SER A 35 11.00 29.33 -27.46
CA SER A 35 12.33 28.74 -27.62
C SER A 35 12.82 28.05 -26.35
N THR A 36 13.33 26.82 -26.48
CA THR A 36 14.04 26.11 -25.40
C THR A 36 15.51 25.93 -25.81
N GLN A 37 16.40 26.62 -25.09
CA GLN A 37 17.82 26.26 -25.05
C GLN A 37 18.05 25.20 -23.95
N PRO A 38 18.94 24.23 -24.16
CA PRO A 38 19.13 23.11 -23.25
C PRO A 38 20.02 23.52 -22.06
N VAL A 39 19.52 23.32 -20.84
CA VAL A 39 20.35 23.34 -19.63
C VAL A 39 20.89 21.93 -19.43
N THR A 40 22.21 21.85 -19.39
CA THR A 40 23.03 20.65 -19.19
C THR A 40 22.74 19.99 -17.84
N ALA A 41 22.10 18.82 -17.88
CA ALA A 41 21.98 17.94 -16.72
C ALA A 41 23.32 17.20 -16.52
N SER A 42 23.92 17.40 -15.35
CA SER A 42 25.13 16.71 -14.91
C SER A 42 24.82 15.21 -14.76
N GLN A 43 25.50 14.38 -15.55
CA GLN A 43 25.42 12.93 -15.47
C GLN A 43 26.11 12.46 -14.18
N ILE A 44 25.31 12.06 -13.19
CA ILE A 44 25.80 11.25 -12.08
C ILE A 44 25.91 9.82 -12.61
N GLN A 45 27.16 9.37 -12.81
CA GLN A 45 27.50 7.97 -13.07
C GLN A 45 27.09 7.12 -11.88
N THR A 46 25.96 6.44 -11.98
CA THR A 46 25.66 5.30 -11.11
C THR A 46 26.38 4.10 -11.69
N THR A 47 27.45 3.66 -11.04
CA THR A 47 28.14 2.40 -11.33
C THR A 47 27.18 1.25 -11.11
N ALA A 48 26.61 0.73 -12.20
CA ALA A 48 25.89 -0.53 -12.21
C ALA A 48 26.89 -1.66 -11.94
N VAL A 49 27.00 -2.08 -10.69
CA VAL A 49 27.63 -3.36 -10.34
C VAL A 49 26.62 -4.43 -10.69
N MET A 50 26.85 -5.09 -11.83
CA MET A 50 26.13 -6.31 -12.20
C MET A 50 26.48 -7.41 -11.20
N ILE A 51 25.56 -7.68 -10.29
CA ILE A 51 25.45 -8.99 -9.65
C ILE A 51 24.43 -9.76 -10.49
N GLU A 52 24.83 -10.92 -11.01
CA GLU A 52 23.95 -11.86 -11.70
C GLU A 52 22.85 -12.33 -10.74
N ASP A 53 21.77 -11.56 -10.63
CA ASP A 53 20.53 -12.00 -10.02
C ASP A 53 19.78 -12.86 -11.05
N GLY A 54 19.67 -14.15 -10.74
CA GLY A 54 18.83 -15.13 -11.44
C GLY A 54 17.32 -14.87 -11.30
N LEU A 55 16.87 -13.62 -11.41
CA LEU A 55 15.47 -13.20 -11.45
C LEU A 55 15.21 -12.01 -12.40
N VAL A 56 16.10 -11.77 -13.38
CA VAL A 56 15.72 -10.97 -14.56
C VAL A 56 15.03 -11.90 -15.56
N ASN A 57 13.76 -12.18 -15.31
CA ASN A 57 12.85 -12.60 -16.37
C ASN A 57 11.50 -11.97 -16.09
N ASP A 58 11.07 -11.06 -16.98
CA ASP A 58 9.75 -10.40 -17.03
C ASP A 58 8.57 -11.37 -17.22
N ASP A 59 8.80 -12.65 -16.95
CA ASP A 59 7.86 -13.74 -17.07
C ASP A 59 7.48 -14.17 -15.65
N ILE A 60 6.61 -13.38 -15.01
CA ILE A 60 5.87 -13.87 -13.82
C ILE A 60 5.19 -15.16 -14.29
N ARG A 61 5.74 -16.31 -13.87
CA ARG A 61 5.20 -17.64 -14.16
C ARG A 61 3.69 -17.56 -14.07
N GLN A 62 3.01 -17.88 -15.18
CA GLN A 62 1.57 -17.68 -15.34
C GLN A 62 0.72 -18.26 -14.19
N ALA A 63 1.25 -19.28 -13.52
CA ALA A 63 0.78 -19.80 -12.24
C ALA A 63 1.95 -20.44 -11.46
N TYR A 64 2.03 -20.24 -10.14
CA TYR A 64 2.97 -20.96 -9.27
C TYR A 64 2.53 -20.98 -7.81
N PHE A 65 3.02 -21.96 -7.04
CA PHE A 65 2.82 -22.02 -5.60
C PHE A 65 3.94 -21.30 -4.85
N THR A 66 3.58 -20.58 -3.78
CA THR A 66 4.52 -19.93 -2.86
C THR A 66 4.21 -20.32 -1.41
N PRO A 67 5.21 -20.57 -0.56
CA PRO A 67 4.99 -20.95 0.82
C PRO A 67 4.38 -19.80 1.64
N VAL A 68 3.37 -20.14 2.44
CA VAL A 68 2.74 -19.26 3.44
C VAL A 68 2.64 -20.02 4.75
N ALA A 69 3.56 -19.73 5.68
CA ALA A 69 3.74 -20.48 6.92
C ALA A 69 3.81 -21.99 6.63
N SER A 70 2.91 -22.79 7.20
CA SER A 70 2.84 -24.24 6.98
C SER A 70 2.02 -24.67 5.75
N LYS A 71 1.52 -23.73 4.94
CA LYS A 71 0.66 -23.96 3.77
C LYS A 71 1.29 -23.37 2.51
N GLN A 72 0.60 -23.49 1.38
CA GLN A 72 0.97 -22.88 0.11
C GLN A 72 -0.13 -21.95 -0.39
N ALA A 73 0.24 -20.85 -1.05
CA ALA A 73 -0.67 -20.01 -1.80
C ALA A 73 -0.42 -20.17 -3.30
N LEU A 74 -1.48 -20.25 -4.10
CA LEU A 74 -1.38 -20.27 -5.54
C LEU A 74 -1.40 -18.83 -6.08
N VAL A 75 -0.31 -18.40 -6.70
CA VAL A 75 -0.23 -17.11 -7.40
C VAL A 75 -0.66 -17.33 -8.86
N CYS A 76 -1.62 -16.54 -9.31
CA CYS A 76 -2.18 -16.58 -10.66
C CYS A 76 -2.04 -15.23 -11.35
N SER A 77 -1.57 -15.22 -12.60
CA SER A 77 -1.83 -14.07 -13.47
C SER A 77 -3.29 -14.08 -13.94
N LEU A 78 -3.94 -12.91 -13.95
CA LEU A 78 -5.33 -12.76 -14.39
C LEU A 78 -5.54 -13.24 -15.84
N SER A 79 -4.54 -13.08 -16.72
CA SER A 79 -4.59 -13.53 -18.11
C SER A 79 -4.68 -15.06 -18.24
N SER A 80 -4.08 -15.80 -17.30
CA SER A 80 -4.04 -17.27 -17.30
C SER A 80 -4.95 -17.90 -16.24
N LEU A 81 -5.92 -17.13 -15.72
CA LEU A 81 -6.73 -17.50 -14.56
C LEU A 81 -7.42 -18.88 -14.69
N VAL A 82 -7.97 -19.21 -15.86
CA VAL A 82 -8.66 -20.50 -16.08
C VAL A 82 -7.70 -21.68 -15.84
N ARG A 83 -6.51 -21.62 -16.44
CA ARG A 83 -5.49 -22.67 -16.30
C ARG A 83 -4.93 -22.69 -14.87
N CYS A 84 -4.76 -21.53 -14.26
CA CYS A 84 -4.26 -21.42 -12.90
C CYS A 84 -5.21 -22.07 -11.89
N ILE A 85 -6.50 -21.72 -11.91
CA ILE A 85 -7.49 -22.27 -10.96
C ILE A 85 -7.65 -23.79 -11.10
N ALA A 86 -7.43 -24.35 -12.29
CA ALA A 86 -7.43 -25.79 -12.50
C ALA A 86 -6.30 -26.52 -11.74
N LEU A 87 -5.28 -25.82 -11.24
CA LEU A 87 -4.22 -26.38 -10.39
C LEU A 87 -4.64 -26.57 -8.93
N LEU A 88 -5.76 -25.97 -8.51
CA LEU A 88 -6.25 -26.14 -7.14
C LEU A 88 -6.79 -27.56 -6.93
N PRO A 89 -6.76 -28.10 -5.70
CA PRO A 89 -7.50 -29.29 -5.33
C PRO A 89 -8.99 -29.18 -5.73
N SER A 90 -9.59 -30.29 -6.14
CA SER A 90 -11.00 -30.34 -6.58
C SER A 90 -11.98 -29.79 -5.52
N SER A 91 -11.69 -30.01 -4.24
CA SER A 91 -12.46 -29.46 -3.11
C SER A 91 -12.52 -27.92 -3.09
N LEU A 92 -11.47 -27.25 -3.56
CA LEU A 92 -11.41 -25.79 -3.66
C LEU A 92 -12.05 -25.28 -4.94
N GLN A 93 -11.89 -26.00 -6.05
CA GLN A 93 -12.51 -25.62 -7.34
C GLN A 93 -14.05 -25.54 -7.25
N GLN A 94 -14.66 -26.33 -6.37
CA GLN A 94 -16.10 -26.32 -6.13
C GLN A 94 -16.58 -25.13 -5.27
N GLN A 95 -15.69 -24.43 -4.58
CA GLN A 95 -16.07 -23.27 -3.78
C GLN A 95 -16.36 -22.09 -4.68
N THR A 96 -17.51 -21.44 -4.47
CA THR A 96 -17.98 -20.31 -5.29
C THR A 96 -16.97 -19.16 -5.34
N ALA A 97 -16.17 -18.96 -4.28
CA ALA A 97 -15.13 -17.93 -4.22
C ALA A 97 -14.03 -18.12 -5.28
N PHE A 98 -13.73 -19.37 -5.68
CA PHE A 98 -12.67 -19.69 -6.65
C PHE A 98 -13.18 -19.87 -8.08
N SER A 99 -14.46 -19.58 -8.34
CA SER A 99 -14.98 -19.51 -9.71
C SER A 99 -14.28 -18.41 -10.51
N VAL A 100 -13.78 -18.76 -11.71
CA VAL A 100 -13.14 -17.80 -12.64
C VAL A 100 -14.01 -16.57 -12.88
N ALA A 101 -15.32 -16.73 -13.03
CA ALA A 101 -16.24 -15.63 -13.27
C ALA A 101 -16.34 -14.69 -12.05
N ASN A 102 -16.39 -15.25 -10.84
CA ASN A 102 -16.45 -14.47 -9.61
C ASN A 102 -15.13 -13.76 -9.35
N ILE A 103 -14.00 -14.43 -9.58
CA ILE A 103 -12.67 -13.84 -9.45
C ILE A 103 -12.52 -12.64 -10.40
N ARG A 104 -12.87 -12.79 -11.68
CA ARG A 104 -12.80 -11.69 -12.66
C ARG A 104 -13.64 -10.49 -12.24
N ARG A 105 -14.85 -10.73 -11.72
CA ARG A 105 -15.72 -9.67 -11.22
C ARG A 105 -15.12 -8.98 -9.99
N ALA A 106 -14.53 -9.75 -9.08
CA ALA A 106 -13.99 -9.25 -7.82
C ALA A 106 -12.68 -8.48 -7.97
N VAL A 107 -11.79 -8.90 -8.88
CA VAL A 107 -10.53 -8.18 -9.19
C VAL A 107 -10.85 -6.81 -9.78
N GLY A 108 -11.78 -6.73 -10.74
CA GLY A 108 -12.17 -5.46 -11.36
C GLY A 108 -10.96 -4.65 -11.84
N ARG A 109 -10.79 -3.43 -11.31
CA ARG A 109 -9.68 -2.52 -11.63
C ARG A 109 -8.47 -2.64 -10.69
N LYS A 110 -8.49 -3.57 -9.73
CA LYS A 110 -7.37 -3.76 -8.79
C LYS A 110 -6.15 -4.31 -9.53
N SER A 111 -4.96 -3.97 -9.03
CA SER A 111 -3.67 -4.52 -9.50
C SER A 111 -3.43 -5.93 -8.98
N ALA A 112 -4.01 -6.28 -7.83
CA ALA A 112 -4.02 -7.62 -7.28
C ALA A 112 -5.22 -7.85 -6.35
N MET A 113 -5.41 -9.11 -5.95
CA MET A 113 -6.40 -9.51 -4.95
C MET A 113 -6.00 -10.84 -4.32
N VAL A 114 -6.17 -10.96 -3.02
CA VAL A 114 -6.06 -12.22 -2.28
C VAL A 114 -7.42 -12.85 -1.99
N LEU A 115 -7.50 -14.18 -2.12
CA LEU A 115 -8.64 -15.00 -1.71
C LEU A 115 -8.16 -16.07 -0.73
N VAL A 116 -8.72 -16.07 0.48
CA VAL A 116 -8.36 -17.03 1.53
C VAL A 116 -9.04 -18.37 1.28
N ALA A 117 -8.31 -19.47 1.46
CA ALA A 117 -8.83 -20.83 1.29
C ALA A 117 -9.04 -21.51 2.64
N GLU A 118 -10.23 -22.08 2.84
CA GLU A 118 -10.50 -23.04 3.91
C GLU A 118 -9.99 -24.43 3.50
N HIS A 119 -8.67 -24.63 3.57
CA HIS A 119 -8.04 -25.90 3.19
C HIS A 119 -6.90 -26.29 4.13
N ARG A 120 -6.61 -27.59 4.23
CA ARG A 120 -5.53 -28.10 5.09
C ARG A 120 -4.14 -27.67 4.61
N THR A 121 -3.90 -27.68 3.30
CA THR A 121 -2.57 -27.41 2.71
C THR A 121 -2.49 -26.12 1.88
N ILE A 122 -3.63 -25.50 1.55
CA ILE A 122 -3.68 -24.29 0.73
C ILE A 122 -4.14 -23.12 1.61
N ALA A 123 -3.35 -22.06 1.67
CA ALA A 123 -3.67 -20.84 2.41
C ALA A 123 -4.63 -19.94 1.63
N GLY A 124 -4.50 -19.92 0.29
CA GLY A 124 -5.29 -19.05 -0.55
C GLY A 124 -4.82 -19.01 -2.00
N VAL A 125 -5.43 -18.12 -2.75
CA VAL A 125 -5.10 -17.80 -4.13
C VAL A 125 -4.84 -16.29 -4.22
N ILE A 126 -3.72 -15.91 -4.82
CA ILE A 126 -3.37 -14.52 -5.08
C ILE A 126 -3.50 -14.29 -6.58
N ILE A 127 -4.32 -13.31 -6.96
CA ILE A 127 -4.51 -12.93 -8.35
C ILE A 127 -3.74 -11.65 -8.60
N ILE A 128 -2.85 -11.70 -9.58
CA ILE A 128 -2.08 -10.55 -10.03
C ILE A 128 -2.66 -10.08 -11.37
N ASN A 129 -2.82 -8.77 -11.52
CA ASN A 129 -3.31 -8.13 -12.72
C ASN A 129 -2.26 -7.14 -13.27
N PRO A 130 -1.30 -7.64 -14.07
CA PRO A 130 -0.21 -6.81 -14.59
C PRO A 130 -0.68 -5.62 -15.43
N ALA A 131 -1.85 -5.72 -16.07
CA ALA A 131 -2.42 -4.65 -16.88
C ALA A 131 -2.76 -3.39 -16.08
N ASN A 132 -2.95 -3.52 -14.76
CA ASN A 132 -3.21 -2.41 -13.84
C ASN A 132 -2.01 -2.12 -12.93
N ASN A 133 -0.79 -2.48 -13.34
CA ASN A 133 0.40 -2.06 -12.63
C ASN A 133 0.57 -0.54 -12.69
N MET A 134 0.92 0.07 -11.56
CA MET A 134 1.11 1.51 -11.47
C MET A 134 2.60 1.84 -11.47
N ALA A 135 3.07 2.55 -12.50
CA ALA A 135 4.47 2.97 -12.60
C ALA A 135 4.75 4.27 -11.83
N GLU A 136 3.72 5.06 -11.56
CA GLU A 136 3.80 6.34 -10.86
C GLU A 136 2.52 6.64 -10.08
N GLN A 137 2.67 7.36 -8.99
CA GLN A 137 1.55 7.93 -8.25
C GLN A 137 1.79 9.43 -8.06
N SER A 138 0.81 10.25 -8.38
CA SER A 138 0.86 11.69 -8.15
C SER A 138 0.02 12.08 -6.95
N GLY A 139 0.27 13.27 -6.39
CA GLY A 139 -0.62 13.88 -5.42
C GLY A 139 -0.45 15.39 -5.33
N ALA A 140 -1.54 16.09 -5.02
CA ALA A 140 -1.55 17.54 -4.93
C ALA A 140 -1.30 17.99 -3.48
N ILE A 141 -0.27 18.80 -3.28
CA ILE A 141 0.03 19.43 -1.98
C ILE A 141 0.02 20.94 -2.20
N GLY A 142 -1.04 21.60 -1.71
CA GLY A 142 -1.29 23.00 -2.05
C GLY A 142 -1.64 23.15 -3.54
N PHE A 143 -0.88 23.98 -4.26
CA PHE A 143 -1.06 24.23 -5.69
C PHE A 143 -0.05 23.48 -6.57
N THR A 144 0.73 22.58 -5.97
CA THR A 144 1.78 21.84 -6.68
C THR A 144 1.43 20.36 -6.72
N THR A 145 1.50 19.78 -7.92
CA THR A 145 1.39 18.34 -8.14
C THR A 145 2.76 17.70 -8.04
N TYR A 146 2.91 16.79 -7.11
CA TYR A 146 4.13 15.98 -6.94
C TYR A 146 3.91 14.59 -7.52
N GLN A 147 4.99 13.96 -7.99
CA GLN A 147 4.98 12.62 -8.58
C GLN A 147 5.98 11.73 -7.87
N LEU A 148 5.55 10.51 -7.56
CA LEU A 148 6.36 9.42 -7.04
C LEU A 148 6.44 8.33 -8.10
N ARG A 149 7.64 8.13 -8.67
CA ARG A 149 7.90 6.93 -9.46
C ARG A 149 7.92 5.71 -8.55
N LEU A 150 7.33 4.62 -9.03
CA LEU A 150 7.18 3.38 -8.27
C LEU A 150 8.01 2.27 -8.91
N ALA A 151 9.20 2.04 -8.35
CA ALA A 151 10.05 0.91 -8.73
C ALA A 151 9.47 -0.40 -8.17
N ASN A 152 9.58 -1.47 -8.95
CA ASN A 152 9.22 -2.84 -8.56
C ASN A 152 7.79 -2.99 -8.00
N GLN A 153 6.87 -2.11 -8.41
CA GLN A 153 5.54 -2.01 -7.80
C GLN A 153 4.73 -3.31 -7.87
N MET A 154 4.89 -4.09 -8.93
CA MET A 154 4.22 -5.38 -9.07
C MET A 154 4.70 -6.39 -8.03
N GLN A 155 6.02 -6.47 -7.81
CA GLN A 155 6.62 -7.33 -6.80
C GLN A 155 6.21 -6.90 -5.38
N LEU A 156 6.19 -5.60 -5.11
CA LEU A 156 5.72 -5.06 -3.82
C LEU A 156 4.24 -5.39 -3.60
N THR A 157 3.40 -5.24 -4.62
CA THR A 157 1.98 -5.61 -4.54
C THR A 157 1.83 -7.10 -4.24
N LEU A 158 2.55 -7.98 -4.94
CA LEU A 158 2.53 -9.42 -4.66
C LEU A 158 2.97 -9.74 -3.22
N TRP A 159 4.04 -9.12 -2.72
CA TRP A 159 4.47 -9.34 -1.33
C TRP A 159 3.42 -8.88 -0.33
N HIS A 160 2.76 -7.74 -0.57
CA HIS A 160 1.64 -7.28 0.25
C HIS A 160 0.51 -8.34 0.31
N GLU A 161 0.08 -8.87 -0.84
CA GLU A 161 -0.96 -9.91 -0.88
C GLU A 161 -0.55 -11.20 -0.17
N ILE A 162 0.72 -11.61 -0.29
CA ILE A 162 1.26 -12.75 0.47
C ILE A 162 1.22 -12.45 1.97
N GLY A 163 1.53 -11.20 2.36
CA GLY A 163 1.48 -10.73 3.73
C GLY A 163 0.10 -10.94 4.37
N HIS A 164 -0.99 -10.65 3.66
CA HIS A 164 -2.33 -10.92 4.17
C HIS A 164 -2.52 -12.39 4.56
N LEU A 165 -2.09 -13.34 3.71
CA LEU A 165 -2.23 -14.77 4.01
C LEU A 165 -1.35 -15.21 5.18
N TYR A 166 -0.12 -14.69 5.29
CA TYR A 166 0.75 -14.94 6.45
C TYR A 166 0.10 -14.44 7.73
N ASN A 167 -0.39 -13.20 7.73
CA ASN A 167 -1.01 -12.61 8.92
C ASN A 167 -2.23 -13.39 9.38
N ILE A 168 -3.06 -13.88 8.45
CA ILE A 168 -4.20 -14.76 8.76
C ILE A 168 -3.72 -16.08 9.40
N ALA A 169 -2.64 -16.69 8.87
CA ALA A 169 -2.10 -17.92 9.43
C ALA A 169 -1.56 -17.75 10.86
N LEU A 170 -1.21 -16.52 11.26
CA LEU A 170 -0.68 -16.18 12.58
C LEU A 170 -1.76 -15.72 13.59
N GLN A 171 -3.01 -15.52 13.16
CA GLN A 171 -4.10 -15.14 14.07
C GLN A 171 -4.37 -16.22 15.11
N GLY A 172 -4.55 -15.80 16.37
CA GLY A 172 -4.82 -16.69 17.50
C GLY A 172 -3.57 -17.42 18.03
N SER A 173 -2.38 -17.10 17.51
CA SER A 173 -1.10 -17.58 18.02
C SER A 173 -0.18 -16.39 18.34
N ILE A 174 0.41 -15.79 17.31
CA ILE A 174 1.29 -14.61 17.44
C ILE A 174 0.48 -13.31 17.37
N LEU A 175 -0.49 -13.26 16.45
CA LEU A 175 -1.37 -12.11 16.28
C LEU A 175 -2.71 -12.35 17.00
N PRO A 176 -3.47 -11.28 17.31
CA PRO A 176 -4.82 -11.40 17.84
C PRO A 176 -5.71 -12.35 17.01
N SER A 177 -6.68 -12.98 17.66
CA SER A 177 -7.61 -13.93 17.01
C SER A 177 -8.47 -13.30 15.92
N SER A 178 -8.60 -11.98 15.92
CA SER A 178 -9.28 -11.20 14.90
C SER A 178 -8.53 -9.90 14.68
N LEU A 179 -8.40 -9.49 13.41
CA LEU A 179 -7.78 -8.25 13.00
C LEU A 179 -8.85 -7.35 12.37
N THR A 180 -8.73 -6.05 12.55
CA THR A 180 -9.54 -5.07 11.83
C THR A 180 -9.07 -4.95 10.37
N GLU A 181 -9.89 -4.34 9.50
CA GLU A 181 -9.47 -4.04 8.11
C GLU A 181 -8.17 -3.23 8.09
N TYR A 182 -8.08 -2.21 8.95
CA TYR A 182 -6.86 -1.41 9.11
C TYR A 182 -5.63 -2.25 9.50
N GLN A 183 -5.81 -3.18 10.46
CA GLN A 183 -4.73 -4.07 10.87
C GLN A 183 -4.27 -5.01 9.76
N HIS A 184 -5.20 -5.56 8.98
CA HIS A 184 -4.85 -6.41 7.85
C HIS A 184 -3.95 -5.69 6.84
N GLU A 185 -4.19 -4.41 6.57
CA GLU A 185 -3.43 -3.60 5.61
C GLU A 185 -2.02 -3.28 6.10
N TRP A 186 -1.87 -2.72 7.31
CA TRP A 186 -0.53 -2.34 7.77
C TRP A 186 0.34 -3.53 8.13
N LEU A 187 -0.23 -4.63 8.61
CA LEU A 187 0.52 -5.87 8.83
C LEU A 187 1.00 -6.47 7.50
N ALA A 188 0.23 -6.34 6.41
CA ALA A 188 0.68 -6.79 5.10
C ALA A 188 1.84 -5.94 4.57
N ASP A 189 1.84 -4.63 4.85
CA ASP A 189 2.98 -3.77 4.56
C ASP A 189 4.21 -4.05 5.43
N LEU A 190 4.04 -4.52 6.68
CA LEU A 190 5.17 -5.01 7.48
C LEU A 190 5.78 -6.31 6.92
N TYR A 191 4.96 -7.24 6.45
CA TYR A 191 5.47 -8.41 5.73
C TYR A 191 6.25 -8.00 4.47
N LEU A 192 5.73 -7.04 3.70
CA LEU A 192 6.42 -6.46 2.56
C LEU A 192 7.79 -5.88 2.97
N LEU A 193 7.85 -5.11 4.07
CA LEU A 193 9.11 -4.53 4.57
C LEU A 193 10.12 -5.62 4.95
N TRP A 194 9.68 -6.66 5.67
CA TRP A 194 10.52 -7.81 5.97
C TRP A 194 11.07 -8.46 4.69
N ARG A 195 10.22 -8.68 3.68
CA ARG A 195 10.66 -9.22 2.38
C ARG A 195 11.67 -8.31 1.69
N ILE A 196 11.50 -7.00 1.75
CA ILE A 196 12.51 -6.06 1.22
C ILE A 196 13.86 -6.29 1.91
N GLY A 197 13.89 -6.39 3.24
CA GLY A 197 15.14 -6.66 3.98
C GLY A 197 15.78 -8.01 3.67
N GLN A 198 15.00 -9.02 3.27
CA GLN A 198 15.54 -10.30 2.82
C GLN A 198 16.21 -10.24 1.44
N HIS A 199 15.77 -9.34 0.57
CA HIS A 199 16.16 -9.30 -0.84
C HIS A 199 17.07 -8.12 -1.21
N TYR A 200 17.06 -7.03 -0.44
CA TYR A 200 17.78 -5.81 -0.77
C TYR A 200 18.69 -5.37 0.39
N GLN A 201 19.79 -4.70 0.04
CA GLN A 201 20.75 -4.15 1.00
C GLN A 201 20.31 -2.80 1.58
N GLN A 202 19.26 -2.19 1.02
CA GLN A 202 18.75 -0.87 1.36
C GLN A 202 17.21 -0.90 1.40
N LEU A 203 16.63 0.04 2.15
CA LEU A 203 15.18 0.11 2.39
C LEU A 203 14.46 1.16 1.52
N ASP A 204 15.04 1.55 0.39
CA ASP A 204 14.44 2.56 -0.50
C ASP A 204 13.04 2.18 -0.97
N LEU A 205 12.80 0.88 -1.25
CA LEU A 205 11.46 0.37 -1.60
C LEU A 205 10.49 0.42 -0.41
N GLY A 206 10.99 0.31 0.81
CA GLY A 206 10.21 0.44 2.04
C GLY A 206 9.76 1.89 2.24
N TRP A 207 10.69 2.84 2.07
CA TRP A 207 10.40 4.26 2.05
C TRP A 207 9.47 4.65 0.90
N GLN A 208 9.64 4.07 -0.30
CA GLN A 208 8.72 4.25 -1.42
C GLN A 208 7.29 3.84 -1.03
N GLN A 209 7.13 2.68 -0.39
CA GLN A 209 5.82 2.21 0.07
C GLN A 209 5.22 3.16 1.11
N PHE A 210 6.01 3.61 2.08
CA PHE A 210 5.60 4.61 3.06
C PHE A 210 5.09 5.91 2.39
N HIS A 211 5.86 6.48 1.45
CA HIS A 211 5.47 7.70 0.75
C HIS A 211 4.23 7.50 -0.12
N ARG A 212 4.10 6.35 -0.78
CA ARG A 212 2.95 5.99 -1.60
C ARG A 212 1.66 5.95 -0.76
N ARG A 213 1.71 5.38 0.44
CA ARG A 213 0.56 5.31 1.36
C ARG A 213 0.15 6.69 1.88
N ASN A 214 1.12 7.54 2.20
CA ASN A 214 0.85 8.94 2.55
C ASN A 214 0.24 9.73 1.39
N LEU A 215 0.79 9.62 0.17
CA LEU A 215 0.20 10.28 -1.01
C LEU A 215 -1.21 9.79 -1.31
N ALA A 216 -1.49 8.49 -1.15
CA ALA A 216 -2.81 7.94 -1.38
C ALA A 216 -3.84 8.53 -0.41
N LEU A 217 -3.46 8.68 0.87
CA LEU A 217 -4.29 9.33 1.88
C LEU A 217 -4.50 10.83 1.60
N ILE A 218 -3.43 11.55 1.24
CA ILE A 218 -3.48 12.99 0.92
C ILE A 218 -4.48 13.26 -0.22
N ASN A 219 -4.48 12.42 -1.24
CA ASN A 219 -5.38 12.57 -2.38
C ASN A 219 -6.83 12.20 -2.06
N ASP A 220 -7.03 11.21 -1.20
CA ASP A 220 -8.35 10.73 -0.84
C ASP A 220 -8.33 10.15 0.58
N SER A 221 -8.98 10.88 1.50
CA SER A 221 -9.14 10.48 2.90
C SER A 221 -9.88 9.14 3.07
N ALA A 222 -10.63 8.67 2.07
CA ALA A 222 -11.27 7.35 2.11
C ALA A 222 -10.24 6.19 2.12
N ASN A 223 -8.98 6.46 1.75
CA ASN A 223 -7.90 5.47 1.82
C ASN A 223 -7.37 5.21 3.24
N LEU A 224 -7.97 5.80 4.27
CA LEU A 224 -7.50 5.69 5.65
C LEU A 224 -7.37 4.24 6.14
N SER A 225 -8.29 3.36 5.76
CA SER A 225 -8.19 1.92 6.12
C SER A 225 -6.94 1.25 5.54
N HIS A 226 -6.34 1.82 4.51
CA HIS A 226 -5.11 1.32 3.87
C HIS A 226 -3.88 2.15 4.27
N TRP A 227 -3.98 3.08 5.22
CA TRP A 227 -2.91 4.00 5.61
C TRP A 227 -1.94 3.38 6.64
N SER A 228 -1.02 2.57 6.14
CA SER A 228 0.01 1.86 6.92
C SER A 228 1.28 2.67 7.21
N ALA A 229 1.38 3.89 6.69
CA ALA A 229 2.56 4.75 6.86
C ALA A 229 3.03 4.92 8.32
N PRO A 230 2.14 5.10 9.31
CA PRO A 230 2.52 5.26 10.72
C PRO A 230 3.28 4.04 11.26
N GLN A 231 2.78 2.84 10.99
CA GLN A 231 3.43 1.58 11.39
C GLN A 231 4.72 1.33 10.61
N LEU A 232 4.71 1.63 9.31
CA LEU A 232 5.91 1.55 8.48
C LEU A 232 7.00 2.50 8.98
N GLN A 233 6.67 3.72 9.41
CA GLN A 233 7.65 4.68 9.91
C GLN A 233 8.35 4.16 11.17
N VAL A 234 7.60 3.58 12.11
CA VAL A 234 8.19 2.96 13.32
C VAL A 234 9.18 1.88 12.91
N ALA A 235 8.78 0.97 12.00
CA ALA A 235 9.65 -0.12 11.58
C ALA A 235 10.88 0.37 10.79
N LEU A 236 10.70 1.33 9.86
CA LEU A 236 11.77 1.91 9.03
C LEU A 236 12.78 2.73 9.84
N ASN A 237 12.35 3.35 10.94
CA ASN A 237 13.24 4.07 11.85
C ASN A 237 13.94 3.14 12.84
N HIS A 238 13.37 1.97 13.12
CA HIS A 238 13.90 1.03 14.12
C HIS A 238 14.87 0.00 13.52
N TYR A 239 14.65 -0.40 12.26
CA TYR A 239 15.44 -1.42 11.59
C TYR A 239 16.08 -0.91 10.30
N ASP A 240 17.36 -1.20 10.13
CA ASP A 240 18.01 -1.18 8.83
C ASP A 240 17.85 -2.53 8.08
N ALA A 241 18.32 -2.59 6.83
CA ALA A 241 18.22 -3.80 6.01
C ALA A 241 18.99 -5.00 6.59
N GLN A 242 20.14 -4.78 7.24
CA GLN A 242 20.92 -5.86 7.83
C GLN A 242 20.22 -6.46 9.04
N GLN A 243 19.62 -5.62 9.89
CA GLN A 243 18.82 -6.07 11.02
C GLN A 243 17.57 -6.84 10.54
N LEU A 244 16.86 -6.35 9.51
CA LEU A 244 15.73 -7.10 8.95
C LEU A 244 16.14 -8.47 8.42
N LYS A 245 17.32 -8.56 7.79
CA LYS A 245 17.87 -9.82 7.27
C LYS A 245 18.18 -10.86 8.36
N GLN A 246 18.40 -10.44 9.61
CA GLN A 246 18.61 -11.36 10.74
C GLN A 246 17.35 -12.14 11.11
N PHE A 247 16.16 -11.60 10.82
CA PHE A 247 14.90 -12.32 10.98
C PHE A 247 14.70 -13.28 9.81
N THR A 248 15.18 -14.51 9.94
CA THR A 248 15.05 -15.54 8.89
C THR A 248 13.60 -15.98 8.64
N ARG A 249 12.74 -15.82 9.66
CA ARG A 249 11.31 -16.13 9.59
C ARG A 249 10.49 -14.87 9.84
N TYR A 250 9.37 -14.74 9.13
CA TYR A 250 8.46 -13.62 9.33
C TYR A 250 7.86 -13.61 10.75
N GLU A 251 7.61 -14.79 11.31
CA GLU A 251 7.10 -14.98 12.67
C GLU A 251 7.99 -14.32 13.73
N ASP A 252 9.30 -14.43 13.55
CA ASP A 252 10.29 -13.85 14.48
C ASP A 252 10.29 -12.32 14.35
N PHE A 253 10.26 -11.81 13.11
CA PHE A 253 10.16 -10.37 12.85
C PHE A 253 8.88 -9.79 13.44
N ILE A 254 7.71 -10.38 13.13
CA ILE A 254 6.44 -9.83 13.56
C ILE A 254 6.28 -9.89 15.08
N THR A 255 6.79 -10.93 15.74
CA THR A 255 6.82 -11.03 17.20
C THR A 255 7.63 -9.90 17.84
N ALA A 256 8.77 -9.52 17.23
CA ALA A 256 9.62 -8.45 17.73
C ALA A 256 9.03 -7.05 17.47
N VAL A 257 8.45 -6.83 16.29
CA VAL A 257 8.04 -5.49 15.86
C VAL A 257 6.60 -5.13 16.24
N TYR A 258 5.68 -6.11 16.29
CA TYR A 258 4.26 -5.86 16.57
C TYR A 258 4.00 -5.11 17.88
N PRO A 259 4.69 -5.40 19.01
CA PRO A 259 4.50 -4.66 20.26
C PRO A 259 4.93 -3.19 20.21
N LEU A 260 5.73 -2.79 19.22
CA LEU A 260 6.18 -1.41 19.03
C LEU A 260 5.15 -0.57 18.26
N MET A 261 4.14 -1.20 17.67
CA MET A 261 3.23 -0.54 16.74
C MET A 261 2.23 0.35 17.47
N PRO A 262 2.01 1.59 16.98
CA PRO A 262 0.99 2.44 17.54
C PRO A 262 -0.39 1.82 17.28
N THR A 263 -1.19 1.75 18.34
CA THR A 263 -2.57 1.24 18.29
C THR A 263 -3.54 2.40 18.18
N TRP A 264 -4.33 2.41 17.11
CA TRP A 264 -5.31 3.45 16.85
C TRP A 264 -6.71 2.88 16.83
N SER A 265 -7.59 3.49 17.61
CA SER A 265 -9.02 3.17 17.59
C SER A 265 -9.67 3.70 16.31
N THR A 266 -10.89 3.23 16.04
CA THR A 266 -11.71 3.79 14.95
C THR A 266 -11.97 5.30 15.14
N HIS A 267 -12.02 5.77 16.38
CA HIS A 267 -12.15 7.19 16.69
C HIS A 267 -10.90 7.97 16.27
N ASP A 268 -9.70 7.50 16.65
CA ASP A 268 -8.43 8.14 16.29
C ASP A 268 -8.24 8.22 14.78
N LEU A 269 -8.58 7.14 14.08
CA LEU A 269 -8.62 7.09 12.63
C LEU A 269 -9.59 8.15 12.06
N GLY A 270 -10.79 8.28 12.63
CA GLY A 270 -11.73 9.34 12.26
C GLY A 270 -11.14 10.75 12.40
N GLU A 271 -10.42 11.03 13.49
CA GLU A 271 -9.73 12.32 13.68
C GLU A 271 -8.68 12.58 12.59
N PHE A 272 -7.86 11.57 12.26
CA PHE A 272 -6.89 11.69 11.16
C PHE A 272 -7.58 11.96 9.82
N SER A 273 -8.69 11.28 9.52
CA SER A 273 -9.47 11.53 8.30
C SER A 273 -9.90 12.99 8.20
N SER A 274 -10.46 13.54 9.29
CA SER A 274 -10.92 14.93 9.34
C SER A 274 -9.76 15.92 9.19
N LEU A 275 -8.61 15.64 9.81
CA LEU A 275 -7.40 16.46 9.67
C LEU A 275 -6.87 16.47 8.23
N ILE A 276 -6.79 15.31 7.58
CA ILE A 276 -6.38 15.19 6.17
C ILE A 276 -7.33 15.98 5.29
N GLN A 277 -8.65 15.77 5.44
CA GLN A 277 -9.66 16.44 4.62
C GLN A 277 -9.58 17.97 4.76
N ARG A 278 -9.48 18.50 5.99
CA ARG A 278 -9.28 19.95 6.22
C ARG A 278 -8.01 20.44 5.53
N THR A 279 -6.92 19.68 5.65
CA THR A 279 -5.58 20.13 5.23
C THR A 279 -5.43 20.12 3.70
N PHE A 280 -5.99 19.12 3.02
CA PHE A 280 -5.71 18.83 1.61
C PHE A 280 -6.92 18.95 0.66
N SER A 281 -8.17 18.96 1.15
CA SER A 281 -9.38 18.91 0.29
C SER A 281 -10.32 20.13 0.43
N ALA A 282 -9.88 21.19 1.10
CA ALA A 282 -10.58 22.46 1.37
C ALA A 282 -11.75 22.42 2.39
N ALA A 283 -11.69 23.39 3.32
CA ALA A 283 -12.78 23.98 4.10
C ALA A 283 -13.63 23.07 5.01
N GLN A 284 -13.02 22.54 6.07
CA GLN A 284 -13.77 22.21 7.28
C GLN A 284 -13.09 22.86 8.48
N SER A 285 -13.85 23.66 9.25
CA SER A 285 -13.40 24.10 10.57
C SER A 285 -13.35 22.88 11.48
N LEU A 286 -12.20 22.63 12.10
CA LEU A 286 -12.04 21.51 13.03
C LEU A 286 -12.20 21.98 14.47
N PRO A 287 -12.75 21.11 15.35
CA PRO A 287 -12.79 21.40 16.77
C PRO A 287 -11.38 21.65 17.33
N LYS A 288 -11.25 22.65 18.22
CA LYS A 288 -9.97 23.00 18.85
C LYS A 288 -9.31 21.84 19.61
N TYR A 289 -10.10 20.85 20.06
CA TYR A 289 -9.56 19.68 20.74
C TYR A 289 -8.68 18.83 19.82
N MET A 290 -8.86 18.81 18.49
CA MET A 290 -8.05 17.96 17.60
C MET A 290 -6.57 18.38 17.49
N PHE A 291 -6.12 19.39 18.24
CA PHE A 291 -4.75 19.89 18.23
C PHE A 291 -3.69 18.81 18.54
N TRP A 292 -3.93 17.92 19.52
CA TRP A 292 -2.95 16.87 19.84
C TRP A 292 -2.67 15.95 18.64
N ARG A 293 -3.71 15.59 17.89
CA ARG A 293 -3.63 14.69 16.73
C ARG A 293 -2.90 15.32 15.55
N GLN A 294 -2.82 16.66 15.50
CA GLN A 294 -2.01 17.35 14.50
C GLN A 294 -0.54 16.98 14.63
N SER A 295 -0.01 16.87 15.86
CA SER A 295 1.39 16.54 16.07
C SER A 295 1.75 15.15 15.52
N ASP A 296 0.94 14.13 15.84
CA ASP A 296 1.10 12.78 15.30
C ASP A 296 1.02 12.77 13.76
N LEU A 297 0.05 13.48 13.19
CA LEU A 297 -0.12 13.55 11.74
C LEU A 297 1.08 14.22 11.07
N ILE A 298 1.57 15.32 11.65
CA ILE A 298 2.75 16.03 11.17
C ILE A 298 3.96 15.10 11.20
N GLU A 299 4.16 14.34 12.28
CA GLU A 299 5.27 13.39 12.40
C GLU A 299 5.26 12.35 11.28
N VAL A 300 4.08 11.79 10.97
CA VAL A 300 3.93 10.78 9.92
C VAL A 300 4.05 11.37 8.51
N LEU A 301 3.53 12.57 8.27
CA LEU A 301 3.59 13.17 6.93
C LEU A 301 4.95 13.79 6.62
N SER A 302 5.69 14.25 7.63
CA SER A 302 6.92 15.04 7.45
C SER A 302 7.93 14.40 6.49
N PRO A 303 8.32 13.11 6.63
CA PRO A 303 9.31 12.54 5.70
C PRO A 303 8.83 12.51 4.24
N THR A 304 7.52 12.39 4.02
CA THR A 304 6.93 12.44 2.67
C THR A 304 6.94 13.85 2.11
N LEU A 305 6.56 14.85 2.91
CA LEU A 305 6.58 16.24 2.49
C LEU A 305 8.03 16.73 2.27
N GLU A 306 8.97 16.35 3.12
CA GLU A 306 10.39 16.65 2.98
C GLU A 306 10.96 16.07 1.68
N ARG A 307 10.59 14.84 1.32
CA ARG A 307 11.00 14.21 0.05
C ARG A 307 10.54 15.02 -1.17
N PHE A 308 9.32 15.55 -1.14
CA PHE A 308 8.73 16.22 -2.30
C PHE A 308 9.04 17.72 -2.37
N MET A 309 9.01 18.41 -1.24
CA MET A 309 9.12 19.87 -1.16
C MET A 309 10.53 20.32 -0.76
N GLY A 310 11.33 19.43 -0.17
CA GLY A 310 12.54 19.77 0.56
C GLY A 310 12.24 20.19 2.00
N LYS A 311 13.22 19.99 2.88
CA LYS A 311 13.08 20.16 4.34
C LYS A 311 12.60 21.54 4.78
N THR A 312 13.15 22.60 4.20
CA THR A 312 12.80 23.98 4.58
C THR A 312 11.36 24.33 4.18
N GLU A 313 10.95 23.93 2.97
CA GLU A 313 9.63 24.26 2.45
C GLU A 313 8.54 23.41 3.11
N SER A 314 8.79 22.12 3.36
CA SER A 314 7.84 21.28 4.10
C SER A 314 7.57 21.82 5.50
N GLN A 315 8.60 22.24 6.24
CA GLN A 315 8.45 22.81 7.58
C GLN A 315 7.68 24.13 7.56
N ARG A 316 7.94 25.00 6.59
CA ARG A 316 7.19 26.25 6.39
C ARG A 316 5.72 25.95 6.08
N TRP A 317 5.47 25.02 5.17
CA TRP A 317 4.12 24.62 4.78
C TRP A 317 3.33 24.02 5.95
N LEU A 318 3.94 23.11 6.71
CA LEU A 318 3.34 22.50 7.91
C LEU A 318 3.02 23.54 8.99
N LYS A 319 3.94 24.49 9.25
CA LYS A 319 3.68 25.61 10.16
C LYS A 319 2.49 26.45 9.73
N ASN A 320 2.39 26.76 8.44
CA ASN A 320 1.29 27.55 7.92
C ASN A 320 -0.06 26.82 8.02
N LYS A 321 -0.08 25.50 7.85
CA LYS A 321 -1.32 24.69 7.87
C LYS A 321 -1.80 24.30 9.27
N PHE A 322 -0.88 24.10 10.21
CA PHE A 322 -1.22 23.59 11.55
C PHE A 322 -0.95 24.57 12.69
N PHE A 323 -0.02 25.52 12.57
CA PHE A 323 0.37 26.38 13.70
C PHE A 323 -0.20 27.80 13.64
N ILE A 324 -0.47 28.36 12.47
CA ILE A 324 -1.01 29.74 12.37
C ILE A 324 -2.47 29.84 12.83
N GLU A 325 -3.25 28.75 12.78
CA GLU A 325 -4.67 28.76 13.19
C GLU A 325 -4.92 28.55 14.70
N ASN A 326 -3.89 28.29 15.52
CA ASN A 326 -4.04 28.15 16.98
C ASN A 326 -3.75 29.45 17.77
N ASN A 327 -3.31 30.51 17.09
CA ASN A 327 -2.99 31.83 17.68
C ASN A 327 -3.95 32.95 17.21
N MET A 328 -5.09 32.60 16.61
CA MET A 328 -6.22 33.50 16.35
C MET A 328 -7.49 32.96 17.02
#